data_AF-A0A3N5T881-F1
#
_entry.id   AF-A0A3N5T881-F1
#
_cell.length_a   1.000
_cell.length_b   1.000
_cell.length_c   1.000
_cell.angle_alpha   90.00
_cell.angle_beta   90.00
_cell.angle_gamma   90.00
#
_symmetry.space_group_name_H-M   'P 1'
#
loop_
_entity.id
_entity.type
_entity.pdbx_description
1 polymer ?
#
loop_
_entity_poly.entity_id
_entity_poly.type
_entity_poly.pdbx_seq_one_letter_code
_entity_poly.pdbx_strand_id
1 'polypeptide(L)'
;MSKYAIFDNREAKTKLGAVSNHLIADLAVVDPELTVSMPPAVTASTGADAFIHAVEGYVAVKASPLSDLFALEAVRIIYENLPAAFADGQNIPARYQMAYGSMLAGIVLNVAGASSSHALADPIGSEYHVPHGVGCMLTFLEVMDYFAMADMPKFTRMAQAMGVKTENMSPRQAAQQAVEEMRKLVDYIEIPHKLSAINMDRNLIEPFAKSVVANQQRLLTNGPRKLTEKDIRTIYERSY
;
A
#
# COMPACT_ATOMS: atom_id res chain seq x y z
N MET A 1 11.15 -11.99 -6.79
CA MET A 1 11.28 -12.43 -5.38
C MET A 1 9.96 -12.88 -4.74
N SER A 2 8.79 -12.52 -5.29
CA SER A 2 7.51 -12.87 -4.66
C SER A 2 7.01 -14.27 -5.05
N LYS A 3 6.15 -14.88 -4.23
CA LYS A 3 5.44 -16.14 -4.52
C LYS A 3 4.09 -15.92 -5.24
N TYR A 4 3.90 -14.72 -5.79
CA TYR A 4 2.66 -14.25 -6.39
C TYR A 4 2.88 -13.95 -7.87
N ALA A 5 1.97 -14.42 -8.72
CA ALA A 5 1.88 -14.01 -10.12
C ALA A 5 0.48 -13.48 -10.39
N ILE A 6 0.39 -12.27 -10.94
CA ILE A 6 -0.88 -11.59 -11.22
C ILE A 6 -1.08 -11.53 -12.73
N PHE A 7 -2.22 -12.04 -13.20
CA PHE A 7 -2.59 -12.09 -14.61
C PHE A 7 -3.84 -11.25 -14.86
N ASP A 8 -3.84 -10.50 -15.96
CA ASP A 8 -5.02 -9.78 -16.42
C ASP A 8 -6.00 -10.74 -17.10
N ASN A 9 -7.20 -10.89 -16.55
CA ASN A 9 -8.28 -11.65 -17.18
C ASN A 9 -9.27 -10.70 -17.85
N ARG A 10 -9.02 -10.46 -19.15
CA ARG A 10 -9.79 -9.53 -19.97
C ARG A 10 -11.25 -9.93 -20.16
N GLU A 11 -11.55 -11.23 -20.18
CA GLU A 11 -12.92 -11.74 -20.35
C GLU A 11 -13.76 -11.43 -19.10
N ALA A 12 -13.21 -11.72 -17.92
CA ALA A 12 -13.88 -11.47 -16.65
C ALA A 12 -13.67 -10.04 -16.11
N LYS A 13 -12.89 -9.21 -16.81
CA LYS A 13 -12.51 -7.84 -16.41
C LYS A 13 -11.98 -7.75 -14.96
N THR A 14 -11.14 -8.68 -14.58
CA THR A 14 -10.56 -8.77 -13.23
C THR A 14 -9.14 -9.33 -13.28
N LYS A 15 -8.36 -9.16 -12.21
CA LYS A 15 -7.03 -9.75 -12.07
C LYS A 15 -7.12 -11.12 -11.40
N LEU A 16 -6.46 -12.11 -11.98
CA LEU A 16 -6.28 -13.44 -11.40
C LEU A 16 -4.94 -13.54 -10.69
N GLY A 17 -4.96 -13.91 -9.40
CA GLY A 17 -3.75 -14.13 -8.61
C GLY A 17 -3.43 -15.61 -8.44
N ALA A 18 -2.26 -16.05 -8.90
CA ALA A 18 -1.69 -17.35 -8.58
C ALA A 18 -0.69 -17.23 -7.41
N VAL A 19 -0.75 -18.18 -6.48
CA VAL A 19 0.15 -18.24 -5.32
C VAL A 19 0.81 -19.61 -5.25
N SER A 20 2.13 -19.67 -5.34
CA SER A 20 2.88 -20.92 -5.27
C SER A 20 4.34 -20.66 -4.92
N ASN A 21 4.94 -21.54 -4.11
CA ASN A 21 6.37 -21.47 -3.80
C ASN A 21 7.25 -21.70 -5.06
N HIS A 22 6.71 -22.33 -6.10
CA HIS A 22 7.39 -22.50 -7.39
C HIS A 22 7.45 -21.21 -8.22
N LEU A 23 6.76 -20.14 -7.81
CA LEU A 23 6.84 -18.81 -8.46
C LEU A 23 7.98 -17.95 -7.91
N ILE A 24 8.63 -18.38 -6.83
CA ILE A 24 9.78 -17.67 -6.27
C ILE A 24 10.95 -17.84 -7.24
N ALA A 25 11.50 -16.73 -7.70
CA ALA A 25 12.67 -16.74 -8.58
C ALA A 25 13.91 -17.32 -7.89
N ASP A 26 14.71 -18.10 -8.62
CA ASP A 26 15.98 -18.66 -8.14
C ASP A 26 17.01 -17.56 -7.79
N LEU A 27 16.96 -16.45 -8.52
CA LEU A 27 17.80 -15.27 -8.31
C LEU A 27 16.97 -14.00 -8.54
N ALA A 28 17.12 -13.03 -7.64
CA ALA A 28 16.62 -11.67 -7.82
C ALA A 28 17.79 -10.69 -7.74
N VAL A 29 17.96 -9.87 -8.78
CA VAL A 29 18.96 -8.79 -8.81
C VAL A 29 18.22 -7.49 -8.56
N VAL A 30 18.64 -6.76 -7.52
CA VAL A 30 18.06 -5.47 -7.14
C VAL A 30 19.15 -4.42 -7.29
N ASP A 31 19.21 -3.80 -8.47
CA ASP A 31 20.20 -2.79 -8.83
C ASP A 31 19.52 -1.41 -8.94
N PRO A 32 19.86 -0.44 -8.07
CA PRO A 32 19.24 0.89 -8.11
C PRO A 32 19.58 1.68 -9.38
N GLU A 33 20.71 1.41 -10.05
CA GLU A 33 21.07 2.11 -11.28
C GLU A 33 20.08 1.82 -12.41
N LEU A 34 19.46 0.63 -12.39
CA LEU A 34 18.41 0.27 -13.36
C LEU A 34 17.10 1.05 -13.17
N THR A 35 16.99 1.86 -12.11
CA THR A 35 15.77 2.64 -11.78
C THR A 35 15.90 4.13 -12.07
N VAL A 36 17.10 4.63 -12.41
CA VAL A 36 17.33 6.09 -12.54
C VAL A 36 16.52 6.72 -13.67
N SER A 37 16.19 5.94 -14.71
CA SER A 37 15.40 6.38 -15.86
C SER A 37 13.90 6.47 -15.60
N MET A 38 13.42 6.04 -14.42
CA MET A 38 12.01 6.15 -14.05
C MET A 38 11.58 7.62 -13.96
N PRO A 39 10.54 8.03 -14.71
CA PRO A 39 9.93 9.34 -14.51
C PRO A 39 9.44 9.55 -13.07
N PRO A 40 9.33 10.79 -12.58
CA PRO A 40 8.85 11.09 -11.23
C PRO A 40 7.51 10.41 -10.91
N ALA A 41 6.53 10.46 -11.82
CA ALA A 41 5.23 9.82 -11.63
C ALA A 41 5.32 8.29 -11.45
N VAL A 42 6.25 7.62 -12.16
CA VAL A 42 6.48 6.19 -11.99
C VAL A 42 7.14 5.92 -10.64
N THR A 43 8.11 6.75 -10.25
CA THR A 43 8.77 6.67 -8.93
C THR A 43 7.78 6.82 -7.78
N ALA A 44 6.90 7.84 -7.84
CA ALA A 44 5.85 8.04 -6.86
C ALA A 44 4.91 6.82 -6.81
N SER A 45 4.42 6.35 -7.96
CA SER A 45 3.49 5.22 -8.02
C SER A 45 4.09 3.93 -7.46
N THR A 46 5.28 3.53 -7.90
CA THR A 46 5.89 2.27 -7.44
C THR A 46 6.42 2.36 -6.01
N GLY A 47 6.90 3.54 -5.59
CA GLY A 47 7.31 3.78 -4.21
C GLY A 47 6.14 3.75 -3.23
N ALA A 48 5.01 4.35 -3.61
CA ALA A 48 3.76 4.27 -2.87
C ALA A 48 3.27 2.82 -2.75
N ASP A 49 3.33 2.04 -3.82
CA ASP A 49 2.95 0.61 -3.78
C ASP A 49 3.81 -0.18 -2.80
N ALA A 50 5.13 0.01 -2.82
CA ALA A 50 6.04 -0.60 -1.85
C ALA A 50 5.74 -0.17 -0.41
N PHE A 51 5.41 1.11 -0.18
CA PHE A 51 5.01 1.61 1.12
C PHE A 51 3.72 0.94 1.62
N ILE A 52 2.70 0.86 0.76
CA ILE A 52 1.42 0.21 1.09
C ILE A 52 1.64 -1.27 1.41
N HIS A 53 2.49 -1.99 0.66
CA HIS A 53 2.84 -3.38 0.97
C HIS A 53 3.42 -3.53 2.39
N ALA A 54 4.33 -2.64 2.79
CA ALA A 54 4.91 -2.66 4.12
C ALA A 54 3.87 -2.36 5.21
N VAL A 55 3.06 -1.30 5.01
CA VAL A 55 2.02 -0.88 5.96
C VAL A 55 0.95 -1.96 6.13
N GLU A 56 0.35 -2.42 5.02
CA GLU A 56 -0.71 -3.43 5.07
C GLU A 56 -0.20 -4.76 5.61
N GLY A 57 1.00 -5.19 5.20
CA GLY A 57 1.60 -6.42 5.69
C GLY A 57 1.96 -6.35 7.17
N TYR A 58 2.33 -5.18 7.69
CA TYR A 58 2.56 -4.98 9.12
C TYR A 58 1.28 -5.11 9.94
N VAL A 59 0.17 -4.55 9.48
CA VAL A 59 -1.11 -4.64 10.21
C VAL A 59 -1.90 -5.91 9.86
N ALA A 60 -1.36 -6.77 9.00
CA ALA A 60 -2.06 -7.94 8.53
C ALA A 60 -2.29 -8.97 9.64
N VAL A 61 -3.38 -9.73 9.53
CA VAL A 61 -3.68 -10.87 10.42
C VAL A 61 -2.58 -11.94 10.36
N LYS A 62 -1.95 -12.09 9.20
CA LYS A 62 -0.84 -13.04 8.96
C LYS A 62 0.54 -12.48 9.31
N ALA A 63 0.61 -11.28 9.89
CA ALA A 63 1.87 -10.72 10.33
C ALA A 63 2.50 -11.59 11.43
N SER A 64 3.82 -11.54 11.50
CA SER A 64 4.66 -12.28 12.45
C SER A 64 5.71 -11.33 13.02
N PRO A 65 6.32 -11.64 14.18
CA PRO A 65 7.40 -10.82 14.73
C PRO A 65 8.54 -10.56 13.73
N LEU A 66 8.86 -11.54 12.88
CA LEU A 66 9.90 -11.39 11.86
C LEU A 66 9.46 -10.47 10.71
N SER A 67 8.25 -10.63 10.17
CA SER A 67 7.75 -9.72 9.14
C SER A 67 7.57 -8.31 9.68
N ASP A 68 7.23 -8.15 10.97
CA ASP A 68 7.08 -6.85 11.61
C ASP A 68 8.39 -6.06 11.61
N LEU A 69 9.53 -6.71 11.83
CA LEU A 69 10.86 -6.07 11.75
C LEU A 69 11.13 -5.52 10.35
N PHE A 70 10.91 -6.34 9.31
CA PHE A 70 11.11 -5.92 7.93
C PHE A 70 10.12 -4.83 7.51
N ALA A 71 8.88 -4.91 7.97
CA ALA A 71 7.84 -3.96 7.60
C ALA A 71 8.08 -2.57 8.20
N LEU A 72 8.44 -2.48 9.49
CA LEU A 72 8.77 -1.20 10.11
C LEU A 72 10.03 -0.58 9.50
N GLU A 73 11.05 -1.38 9.18
CA GLU A 73 12.25 -0.87 8.52
C GLU A 73 11.96 -0.42 7.07
N ALA A 74 11.13 -1.16 6.33
CA ALA A 74 10.66 -0.74 5.01
C ALA A 74 9.86 0.58 5.07
N VAL A 75 8.94 0.71 6.04
CA VAL A 75 8.18 1.96 6.28
C VAL A 75 9.13 3.12 6.53
N ARG A 76 10.11 2.96 7.45
CA ARG A 76 11.08 4.00 7.78
C ARG A 76 11.90 4.42 6.56
N ILE A 77 12.52 3.46 5.88
CA ILE A 77 13.37 3.72 4.71
C ILE A 77 12.59 4.40 3.59
N ILE A 78 11.40 3.88 3.25
CA ILE A 78 10.61 4.42 2.13
C ILE A 78 10.11 5.82 2.48
N TYR A 79 9.60 6.03 3.70
CA TYR A 79 9.14 7.34 4.15
C TYR A 79 10.25 8.40 4.09
N GLU A 80 11.47 8.05 4.53
CA GLU A 80 12.62 8.97 4.51
C GLU A 80 13.15 9.29 3.11
N ASN A 81 13.08 8.34 2.16
CA ASN A 81 13.84 8.42 0.91
C ASN A 81 12.98 8.60 -0.35
N LEU A 82 11.70 8.24 -0.32
CA LEU A 82 10.84 8.36 -1.50
C LEU A 82 10.70 9.81 -1.99
N PRO A 83 10.50 10.83 -1.13
CA PRO A 83 10.45 12.22 -1.60
C PRO A 83 11.71 12.65 -2.34
N ALA A 84 12.89 12.25 -1.87
CA ALA A 84 14.16 12.57 -2.52
C ALA A 84 14.33 11.87 -3.87
N ALA A 85 13.96 10.59 -3.97
CA ALA A 85 13.99 9.83 -5.23
C ALA A 85 12.95 10.32 -6.24
N PHE A 86 11.81 10.83 -5.77
CA PHE A 86 10.78 11.46 -6.59
C PHE A 86 11.24 12.81 -7.15
N ALA A 87 11.81 13.67 -6.30
CA ALA A 87 12.26 15.01 -6.67
C ALA A 87 13.49 14.99 -7.60
N ASP A 88 14.41 14.05 -7.38
CA ASP A 88 15.58 13.85 -8.22
C ASP A 88 15.80 12.36 -8.51
N GLY A 89 15.40 11.94 -9.71
CA GLY A 89 15.55 10.55 -10.15
C GLY A 89 17.00 10.08 -10.29
N GLN A 90 17.97 11.00 -10.33
CA GLN A 90 19.40 10.71 -10.41
C GLN A 90 20.06 10.61 -9.03
N ASN A 91 19.32 10.83 -7.94
CA ASN A 91 19.83 10.70 -6.58
C ASN A 91 20.09 9.22 -6.23
N ILE A 92 21.28 8.74 -6.54
CA ILE A 92 21.68 7.33 -6.34
C ILE A 92 21.50 6.86 -4.88
N PRO A 93 21.90 7.62 -3.84
CA PRO A 93 21.61 7.23 -2.46
C PRO A 93 20.12 6.99 -2.18
N ALA A 94 19.24 7.89 -2.64
CA ALA A 94 17.80 7.72 -2.47
C ALA A 94 17.25 6.53 -3.28
N ARG A 95 17.74 6.32 -4.51
CA ARG A 95 17.39 5.15 -5.34
C ARG A 95 17.82 3.84 -4.68
N TYR A 96 19.02 3.78 -4.11
CA TYR A 96 19.50 2.62 -3.36
C TYR A 96 18.57 2.30 -2.19
N GLN A 97 18.23 3.31 -1.39
CA GLN A 97 17.33 3.13 -0.24
C GLN A 97 15.93 2.73 -0.67
N MET A 98 15.40 3.29 -1.76
CA MET A 98 14.12 2.86 -2.32
C MET A 98 14.14 1.42 -2.82
N ALA A 99 15.21 1.00 -3.50
CA ALA A 99 15.37 -0.38 -3.95
C ALA A 99 15.44 -1.35 -2.77
N TYR A 100 16.19 -1.00 -1.72
CA TYR A 100 16.29 -1.77 -0.50
C TYR A 100 14.96 -1.83 0.27
N GLY A 101 14.31 -0.69 0.50
CA GLY A 101 13.01 -0.62 1.16
C GLY A 101 11.92 -1.38 0.41
N SER A 102 11.90 -1.29 -0.92
CA SER A 102 10.98 -2.07 -1.76
C SER A 102 11.24 -3.59 -1.67
N MET A 103 12.50 -4.00 -1.63
CA MET A 103 12.86 -5.41 -1.40
C MET A 103 12.34 -5.90 -0.04
N LEU A 104 12.54 -5.13 1.04
CA LEU A 104 12.02 -5.46 2.37
C LEU A 104 10.49 -5.56 2.36
N ALA A 105 9.79 -4.62 1.73
CA ALA A 105 8.35 -4.68 1.55
C ALA A 105 7.90 -5.92 0.76
N GLY A 106 8.68 -6.35 -0.24
CA GLY A 106 8.46 -7.60 -0.97
C GLY A 106 8.60 -8.86 -0.09
N ILE A 107 9.54 -8.86 0.85
CA ILE A 107 9.66 -9.94 1.86
C ILE A 107 8.43 -9.96 2.76
N VAL A 108 7.97 -8.78 3.21
CA VAL A 108 6.75 -8.64 4.02
C VAL A 108 5.54 -9.18 3.26
N LEU A 109 5.37 -8.79 1.99
CA LEU A 109 4.29 -9.28 1.13
C LEU A 109 4.30 -10.81 1.01
N ASN A 110 5.47 -11.44 0.91
CA ASN A 110 5.60 -12.89 0.84
C ASN A 110 5.16 -13.63 2.11
N VAL A 111 5.31 -13.00 3.27
CA VAL A 111 4.95 -13.60 4.56
C VAL A 111 3.51 -13.28 4.91
N ALA A 112 3.19 -11.99 4.97
CA ALA A 112 1.93 -11.48 5.50
C ALA A 112 0.86 -11.29 4.43
N GLY A 113 1.24 -11.08 3.16
CA GLY A 113 0.32 -10.68 2.09
C GLY A 113 -0.10 -9.20 2.17
N ALA A 114 -0.87 -8.76 1.17
CA ALA A 114 -1.52 -7.44 1.16
C ALA A 114 -2.91 -7.49 1.80
N SER A 115 -3.60 -6.35 1.90
CA SER A 115 -4.88 -6.20 2.59
C SER A 115 -5.90 -5.36 1.80
N SER A 116 -6.79 -4.66 2.50
CA SER A 116 -7.99 -4.00 1.97
C SER A 116 -7.72 -2.95 0.90
N SER A 117 -6.65 -2.14 0.97
CA SER A 117 -6.35 -1.14 -0.07
C SER A 117 -6.08 -1.81 -1.42
N HIS A 118 -5.35 -2.93 -1.43
CA HIS A 118 -5.18 -3.75 -2.64
C HIS A 118 -6.49 -4.38 -3.12
N ALA A 119 -7.38 -4.78 -2.20
CA ALA A 119 -8.69 -5.32 -2.55
C ALA A 119 -9.57 -4.27 -3.24
N LEU A 120 -9.62 -3.05 -2.70
CA LEU A 120 -10.42 -1.95 -3.21
C LEU A 120 -9.85 -1.38 -4.54
N ALA A 121 -8.54 -1.52 -4.76
CA ALA A 121 -7.90 -1.10 -6.00
C ALA A 121 -8.26 -1.96 -7.22
N ASP A 122 -8.69 -3.22 -7.04
CA ASP A 122 -8.92 -4.16 -8.14
C ASP A 122 -9.97 -3.66 -9.16
N PRO A 123 -11.22 -3.34 -8.78
CA PRO A 123 -12.20 -2.83 -9.75
C PRO A 123 -11.82 -1.47 -10.33
N ILE A 124 -11.14 -0.61 -9.55
CA ILE A 124 -10.67 0.70 -10.05
C ILE A 124 -9.63 0.49 -11.16
N GLY A 125 -8.64 -0.36 -10.92
CA GLY A 125 -7.58 -0.65 -11.89
C GLY A 125 -8.10 -1.32 -13.16
N SER A 126 -9.09 -2.21 -13.03
CA SER A 126 -9.72 -2.87 -14.18
C SER A 126 -10.56 -1.91 -15.04
N GLU A 127 -11.27 -0.96 -14.43
CA GLU A 127 -12.17 -0.04 -15.15
C GLU A 127 -11.45 1.20 -15.68
N TYR A 128 -10.57 1.81 -14.88
CA TYR A 128 -9.92 3.09 -15.20
C TYR A 128 -8.48 2.95 -15.70
N HIS A 129 -7.93 1.73 -15.71
CA HIS A 129 -6.57 1.42 -16.20
C HIS A 129 -5.47 2.30 -15.58
N VAL A 130 -5.65 2.70 -14.33
CA VAL A 130 -4.67 3.48 -13.58
C VAL A 130 -3.46 2.62 -13.17
N PRO A 131 -2.25 3.20 -13.04
CA PRO A 131 -1.10 2.49 -12.49
C PRO A 131 -1.42 1.88 -11.12
N HIS A 132 -0.93 0.67 -10.85
CA HIS A 132 -1.37 -0.11 -9.68
C HIS A 132 -1.19 0.63 -8.35
N GLY A 133 -0.01 1.22 -8.12
CA GLY A 133 0.26 1.97 -6.89
C GLY A 133 -0.62 3.20 -6.72
N VAL A 134 -1.03 3.85 -7.82
CA VAL A 134 -2.04 4.93 -7.78
C VAL A 134 -3.38 4.33 -7.33
N GLY A 135 -3.82 3.25 -7.97
CA GLY A 135 -5.07 2.54 -7.63
C GLY A 135 -5.18 2.16 -6.15
N CYS A 136 -4.09 1.61 -5.59
CA CYS A 136 -4.00 1.30 -4.15
C CYS A 136 -4.08 2.55 -3.29
N MET A 137 -3.37 3.62 -3.68
CA MET A 137 -3.30 4.85 -2.91
C MET A 137 -4.65 5.60 -2.82
N LEU A 138 -5.48 5.51 -3.87
CA LEU A 138 -6.78 6.22 -3.94
C LEU A 138 -7.72 5.94 -2.75
N THR A 139 -7.59 4.78 -2.09
CA THR A 139 -8.42 4.43 -0.91
C THR A 139 -7.59 4.20 0.35
N PHE A 140 -6.26 4.24 0.24
CA PHE A 140 -5.33 3.83 1.27
C PHE A 140 -5.50 4.60 2.58
N LEU A 141 -5.53 5.94 2.52
CA LEU A 141 -5.62 6.78 3.71
C LEU A 141 -6.92 6.52 4.51
N GLU A 142 -8.04 6.32 3.82
CA GLU A 142 -9.32 6.03 4.47
C GLU A 142 -9.37 4.60 5.04
N VAL A 143 -8.75 3.62 4.38
CA VAL A 143 -8.59 2.27 4.94
C VAL A 143 -7.73 2.31 6.20
N MET A 144 -6.61 3.05 6.18
CA MET A 144 -5.71 3.17 7.33
C MET A 144 -6.38 3.89 8.50
N ASP A 145 -7.20 4.91 8.26
CA ASP A 145 -8.03 5.55 9.30
C ASP A 145 -8.99 4.53 9.97
N TYR A 146 -9.61 3.65 9.18
CA TYR A 146 -10.46 2.57 9.71
C TYR A 146 -9.68 1.54 10.54
N PHE A 147 -8.42 1.27 10.17
CA PHE A 147 -7.54 0.30 10.83
C PHE A 147 -6.86 0.86 12.07
N ALA A 148 -6.53 2.15 12.12
CA ALA A 148 -5.83 2.78 13.23
C ALA A 148 -6.52 2.59 14.58
N MET A 149 -7.87 2.61 14.57
CA MET A 149 -8.68 2.36 15.75
C MET A 149 -8.72 0.87 16.18
N ALA A 150 -8.45 -0.05 15.25
CA ALA A 150 -8.49 -1.49 15.51
C ALA A 150 -7.18 -2.03 16.11
N ASP A 151 -6.04 -1.41 15.79
CA ASP A 151 -4.72 -1.80 16.32
C ASP A 151 -3.83 -0.57 16.62
N MET A 152 -4.23 0.20 17.64
CA MET A 152 -3.49 1.40 18.06
C MET A 152 -2.01 1.13 18.40
N PRO A 153 -1.63 0.01 19.07
CA PRO A 153 -0.22 -0.28 19.34
C PRO A 153 0.62 -0.45 18.07
N LYS A 154 0.12 -1.14 17.03
CA LYS A 154 0.83 -1.23 15.76
C LYS A 154 0.96 0.14 15.09
N PHE A 155 -0.13 0.90 15.00
CA PHE A 155 -0.08 2.23 14.39
C PHE A 155 0.85 3.20 15.15
N THR A 156 0.93 3.11 16.48
CA THR A 156 1.89 3.89 17.28
C THR A 156 3.34 3.58 16.90
N ARG A 157 3.70 2.30 16.77
CA ARG A 157 5.04 1.88 16.32
C ARG A 157 5.32 2.32 14.87
N MET A 158 4.30 2.36 14.03
CA MET A 158 4.42 2.85 12.66
C MET A 158 4.65 4.36 12.61
N ALA A 159 3.97 5.15 13.46
CA ALA A 159 4.26 6.57 13.62
C ALA A 159 5.72 6.80 14.02
N GLN A 160 6.22 6.03 14.99
CA GLN A 160 7.62 6.09 15.43
C GLN A 160 8.59 5.76 14.29
N ALA A 161 8.28 4.75 13.48
CA ALA A 161 9.08 4.41 12.29
C ALA A 161 9.09 5.54 11.25
N MET A 162 8.05 6.38 11.19
CA MET A 162 8.02 7.58 10.36
C MET A 162 8.58 8.84 11.07
N GLY A 163 9.26 8.66 12.21
CA GLY A 163 9.97 9.74 12.92
C GLY A 163 9.13 10.50 13.96
N VAL A 164 7.92 10.05 14.28
CA VAL A 164 7.06 10.70 15.28
C VAL A 164 7.53 10.36 16.70
N LYS A 165 7.69 11.40 17.53
CA LYS A 165 7.89 11.28 18.98
C LYS A 165 6.53 11.14 19.69
N THR A 166 6.25 9.96 20.24
CA THR A 166 4.91 9.60 20.76
C THR A 166 4.83 9.60 22.29
N GLU A 167 5.88 9.96 23.02
CA GLU A 167 6.00 9.81 24.48
C GLU A 167 4.95 10.60 25.26
N ASN A 168 4.51 11.74 24.69
CA ASN A 168 3.52 12.63 25.29
C ASN A 168 2.14 12.52 24.62
N MET A 169 1.92 11.49 23.80
CA MET A 169 0.66 11.25 23.11
C MET A 169 -0.14 10.14 23.80
N SER A 170 -1.46 10.29 23.87
CA SER A 170 -2.31 9.15 24.16
C SER A 170 -2.19 8.10 23.04
N PRO A 171 -2.48 6.80 23.30
CA PRO A 171 -2.44 5.76 22.27
C PRO A 171 -3.26 6.11 21.02
N ARG A 172 -4.41 6.77 21.21
CA ARG A 172 -5.27 7.22 20.11
C ARG A 172 -4.63 8.33 19.27
N GLN A 173 -4.01 9.31 19.93
CA GLN A 173 -3.30 10.39 19.23
C GLN A 173 -2.10 9.85 18.46
N ALA A 174 -1.31 8.95 19.06
CA ALA A 174 -0.15 8.35 18.41
C ALA A 174 -0.55 7.50 17.20
N ALA A 175 -1.61 6.69 17.31
CA ALA A 175 -2.13 5.90 16.20
C ALA A 175 -2.63 6.79 15.06
N GLN A 176 -3.34 7.88 15.37
CA GLN A 176 -3.82 8.81 14.35
C GLN A 176 -2.68 9.60 13.69
N GLN A 177 -1.62 9.90 14.45
CA GLN A 177 -0.45 10.57 13.89
C GLN A 177 0.22 9.73 12.80
N ALA A 178 0.17 8.39 12.86
CA ALA A 178 0.65 7.56 11.75
C ALA A 178 -0.12 7.83 10.45
N VAL A 179 -1.44 7.92 10.49
CA VAL A 179 -2.28 8.21 9.32
C VAL A 179 -1.98 9.61 8.78
N GLU A 180 -1.71 10.57 9.67
CA GLU A 180 -1.32 11.93 9.27
C GLU A 180 0.05 11.97 8.59
N GLU A 181 1.04 11.22 9.08
CA GLU A 181 2.34 11.11 8.40
C GLU A 181 2.20 10.43 7.02
N MET A 182 1.34 9.43 6.88
CA MET A 182 1.04 8.84 5.57
C MET A 182 0.46 9.87 4.60
N ARG A 183 -0.41 10.77 5.08
CA ARG A 183 -0.97 11.87 4.28
C ARG A 183 0.12 12.83 3.82
N LYS A 184 1.05 13.21 4.70
CA LYS A 184 2.19 14.05 4.31
C LYS A 184 3.08 13.39 3.26
N LEU A 185 3.35 12.09 3.40
CA LEU A 185 4.13 11.35 2.39
C LEU A 185 3.44 11.42 1.03
N VAL A 186 2.12 11.22 0.99
CA VAL A 186 1.31 11.32 -0.23
C VAL A 186 1.42 12.71 -0.87
N ASP A 187 1.37 13.77 -0.05
CA ASP A 187 1.53 15.15 -0.53
C ASP A 187 2.94 15.40 -1.06
N TYR A 188 3.99 14.90 -0.40
CA TYR A 188 5.39 15.09 -0.81
C TYR A 188 5.74 14.45 -2.17
N ILE A 189 5.03 13.39 -2.56
CA ILE A 189 5.29 12.64 -3.80
C ILE A 189 4.27 12.95 -4.89
N GLU A 190 3.34 13.87 -4.62
CA GLU A 190 2.31 14.37 -5.54
C GLU A 190 1.52 13.24 -6.25
N ILE A 191 1.31 12.12 -5.55
CA ILE A 191 0.57 10.99 -6.12
C ILE A 191 -0.94 11.27 -6.10
N PRO A 192 -1.69 10.98 -7.18
CA PRO A 192 -3.14 11.02 -7.13
C PRO A 192 -3.66 10.06 -6.04
N HIS A 193 -4.37 10.61 -5.05
CA HIS A 193 -4.83 9.85 -3.88
C HIS A 193 -6.33 10.07 -3.57
N LYS A 194 -7.06 10.69 -4.50
CA LYS A 194 -8.51 10.91 -4.45
C LYS A 194 -9.17 10.36 -5.71
N LEU A 195 -10.34 9.73 -5.56
CA LEU A 195 -11.10 9.16 -6.69
C LEU A 195 -11.53 10.22 -7.70
N SER A 196 -11.72 11.46 -7.25
CA SER A 196 -11.97 12.63 -8.11
C SER A 196 -10.80 12.93 -9.06
N ALA A 197 -9.55 12.61 -8.69
CA ALA A 197 -8.37 12.84 -9.54
C ALA A 197 -8.33 11.96 -10.79
N ILE A 198 -9.08 10.85 -10.80
CA ILE A 198 -9.22 9.95 -11.95
C ILE A 198 -10.59 10.09 -12.63
N ASN A 199 -11.39 11.09 -12.23
CA ASN A 199 -12.76 11.30 -12.68
C ASN A 199 -13.63 10.04 -12.54
N MET A 200 -13.50 9.33 -11.41
CA MET A 200 -14.34 8.16 -11.16
C MET A 200 -15.83 8.58 -11.16
N ASP A 201 -16.70 7.74 -11.72
CA ASP A 201 -18.15 7.91 -11.60
C ASP A 201 -18.61 7.42 -10.21
N ARG A 202 -19.32 8.28 -9.46
CA ARG A 202 -19.88 7.95 -8.14
C ARG A 202 -20.90 6.82 -8.22
N ASN A 203 -21.57 6.64 -9.36
CA ASN A 203 -22.52 5.55 -9.56
C ASN A 203 -21.83 4.17 -9.53
N LEU A 204 -20.51 4.11 -9.72
CA LEU A 204 -19.73 2.87 -9.65
C LEU A 204 -19.35 2.45 -8.22
N ILE A 205 -19.55 3.31 -7.21
CA ILE A 205 -19.21 2.98 -5.81
C ILE A 205 -19.92 1.71 -5.33
N GLU A 206 -21.23 1.61 -5.58
CA GLU A 206 -22.02 0.44 -5.18
C GLU A 206 -21.61 -0.85 -5.91
N PRO A 207 -21.54 -0.91 -7.25
CA PRO A 207 -21.10 -2.13 -7.94
C PRO A 207 -19.65 -2.49 -7.61
N PHE A 208 -18.75 -1.51 -7.38
CA PHE A 208 -17.38 -1.79 -6.97
C PHE A 208 -17.32 -2.40 -5.57
N ALA A 209 -18.07 -1.86 -4.61
CA ALA A 209 -18.13 -2.42 -3.26
C ALA A 209 -18.64 -3.88 -3.27
N LYS A 210 -19.70 -4.16 -4.05
CA LYS A 210 -20.23 -5.52 -4.24
C LYS A 210 -19.20 -6.45 -4.87
N SER A 211 -18.52 -6.00 -5.92
CA SER A 211 -17.47 -6.78 -6.60
C SER A 211 -16.32 -7.13 -5.64
N VAL A 212 -15.86 -6.17 -4.84
CA VAL A 212 -14.78 -6.38 -3.86
C VAL A 212 -15.16 -7.44 -2.82
N VAL A 213 -16.38 -7.37 -2.27
CA VAL A 213 -16.89 -8.38 -1.32
C VAL A 213 -17.03 -9.77 -1.97
N ALA A 214 -17.40 -9.83 -3.25
CA ALA A 214 -17.62 -11.06 -3.99
C ALA A 214 -16.34 -11.73 -4.52
N ASN A 215 -15.28 -10.96 -4.79
CA ASN A 215 -14.11 -11.46 -5.52
C ASN A 215 -12.78 -11.30 -4.78
N GLN A 216 -12.70 -10.47 -3.73
CA GLN A 216 -11.43 -10.13 -3.06
C GLN A 216 -11.35 -10.57 -1.59
N GLN A 217 -12.06 -11.65 -1.21
CA GLN A 217 -12.16 -12.08 0.20
C GLN A 217 -10.81 -12.42 0.83
N ARG A 218 -9.88 -12.97 0.04
CA ARG A 218 -8.51 -13.28 0.50
C ARG A 218 -7.78 -12.04 1.03
N LEU A 219 -7.99 -10.89 0.39
CA LEU A 219 -7.35 -9.62 0.77
C LEU A 219 -8.15 -8.93 1.88
N LEU A 220 -9.49 -8.88 1.76
CA LEU A 220 -10.37 -8.25 2.75
C LEU A 220 -10.28 -8.87 4.16
N THR A 221 -9.99 -10.17 4.25
CA THR A 221 -9.88 -10.88 5.54
C THR A 221 -8.51 -10.75 6.19
N ASN A 222 -7.56 -10.11 5.50
CA ASN A 222 -6.18 -10.02 5.97
C ASN A 222 -5.86 -8.75 6.75
N GLY A 223 -6.81 -7.81 6.91
CA GLY A 223 -6.65 -6.62 7.75
C GLY A 223 -7.07 -6.83 9.21
N PRO A 224 -6.68 -5.94 10.14
CA PRO A 224 -7.01 -6.07 11.57
C PRO A 224 -8.50 -5.82 11.85
N ARG A 225 -9.23 -5.28 10.87
CA ARG A 225 -10.66 -5.01 10.95
C ARG A 225 -11.36 -5.59 9.72
N LYS A 226 -12.39 -6.40 9.94
CA LYS A 226 -13.28 -6.86 8.88
C LYS A 226 -14.10 -5.69 8.36
N LEU A 227 -14.03 -5.42 7.05
CA LEU A 227 -14.84 -4.41 6.39
C LEU A 227 -16.11 -5.04 5.82
N THR A 228 -17.27 -4.45 6.12
CA THR A 228 -18.54 -4.78 5.48
C THR A 228 -18.68 -4.07 4.14
N GLU A 229 -19.63 -4.48 3.29
CA GLU A 229 -19.95 -3.74 2.06
C GLU A 229 -20.26 -2.26 2.35
N LYS A 230 -20.97 -1.98 3.45
CA LYS A 230 -21.28 -0.62 3.91
C LYS A 230 -20.01 0.16 4.27
N ASP A 231 -19.06 -0.48 4.95
CA ASP A 231 -17.77 0.15 5.26
C ASP A 231 -17.00 0.47 3.97
N ILE A 232 -16.94 -0.47 3.02
CA ILE A 232 -16.25 -0.29 1.74
C ILE A 232 -16.87 0.87 0.94
N ARG A 233 -18.21 0.94 0.87
CA ARG A 233 -18.91 2.08 0.25
C ARG A 233 -18.53 3.40 0.93
N THR A 234 -18.50 3.41 2.27
CA THR A 234 -18.13 4.61 3.03
C THR A 234 -16.69 5.03 2.76
N ILE A 235 -15.76 4.06 2.65
CA ILE A 235 -14.36 4.29 2.30
C ILE A 235 -14.27 4.93 0.90
N TYR A 236 -14.96 4.39 -0.10
CA TYR A 236 -15.00 5.01 -1.44
C TYR A 236 -15.58 6.43 -1.39
N GLU A 237 -16.69 6.66 -0.68
CA GLU A 237 -17.28 8.01 -0.58
C GLU A 237 -16.34 9.02 0.09
N ARG A 238 -15.62 8.63 1.13
CA ARG A 238 -14.61 9.48 1.81
C ARG A 238 -13.34 9.67 0.98
N SER A 239 -13.09 8.75 0.05
CA SER A 239 -11.93 8.77 -0.86
C SER A 239 -12.14 9.66 -2.10
N TYR A 240 -13.32 10.27 -2.28
CA TYR A 240 -13.52 11.34 -3.27
C TYR A 240 -12.81 12.64 -2.89
#